data_AF-A0A101GXX7-F1
#
_entry.id   AF-A0A101GXX7-F1
#
_cell.length_a   1.000
_cell.length_b   1.000
_cell.length_c   1.000
_cell.angle_alpha   90.00
_cell.angle_beta   90.00
_cell.angle_gamma   90.00
#
_symmetry.space_group_name_H-M   'P 1'
#
loop_
_entity.id
_entity.type
_entity.pdbx_description
1 polymer ?
#
loop_
_entity_poly.entity_id
_entity_poly.type
_entity_poly.pdbx_seq_one_letter_code
_entity_poly.pdbx_strand_id
1 'polypeptide(L)' 'MLKIKKEYIVNSNNKKKAVLIDIETFEKLEELLENYGLGKYMEEIDDEEALNINEAKEYYDILKKN' A
#
# COMPACT_ATOMS: atom_id res chain seq x y z
N MET A 1 15.03 -3.07 15.03
CA MET A 1 14.37 -1.85 14.50
C MET A 1 15.23 -1.31 13.37
N LEU A 2 14.67 -1.15 12.16
CA LEU A 2 15.41 -0.59 11.03
C LEU A 2 15.92 0.82 11.37
N LYS A 3 17.20 1.07 11.14
CA LYS A 3 17.80 2.40 11.35
C LYS A 3 17.53 3.25 10.11
N ILE A 4 16.37 3.90 10.10
CA ILE A 4 16.01 4.89 9.08
C ILE A 4 16.67 6.22 9.44
N LYS A 5 17.53 6.73 8.56
CA LYS A 5 18.08 8.08 8.69
C LYS A 5 16.95 9.08 8.46
N LYS A 6 16.70 9.94 9.44
CA LYS A 6 15.60 10.90 9.39
C LYS A 6 15.93 12.19 10.11
N GLU A 7 15.43 13.27 9.55
CA GLU A 7 15.47 14.60 10.14
C GLU A 7 14.03 15.07 10.41
N TYR A 8 13.85 15.96 11.38
CA TYR A 8 12.52 16.44 11.76
C TYR A 8 12.39 17.93 11.49
N ILE A 9 11.29 18.29 10.82
CA ILE A 9 10.85 19.68 10.72
C ILE A 9 9.99 19.96 11.95
N VAL A 10 10.45 20.86 12.81
CA VAL A 10 9.77 21.25 14.06
C VAL A 10 9.16 22.65 13.94
N ASN A 11 8.04 22.90 14.63
CA ASN A 11 7.46 24.24 14.74
C ASN A 11 8.10 25.05 15.89
N SER A 12 7.62 26.30 16.07
CA SER A 12 8.05 27.21 17.14
C SER A 12 7.88 26.65 18.56
N ASN A 13 6.98 25.69 18.76
CA ASN A 13 6.76 25.03 20.06
C ASN A 13 7.55 23.72 20.18
N ASN A 14 8.58 23.54 19.35
CA ASN A 14 9.40 22.32 19.26
C ASN A 14 8.60 21.03 19.01
N LYS A 15 7.41 21.13 18.40
CA LYS A 15 6.62 19.98 17.99
C LYS A 15 6.98 19.55 16.58
N LYS A 16 7.26 18.26 16.39
CA LYS A 16 7.53 17.64 15.08
C LYS A 16 6.28 17.77 14.19
N LYS A 17 6.43 18.36 13.01
CA LYS A 17 5.37 18.51 12.01
C LYS A 17 5.56 17.62 10.79
N ALA A 18 6.80 17.41 10.39
CA ALA A 18 7.13 16.53 9.28
C ALA A 18 8.47 15.84 9.53
N VAL A 19 8.72 14.79 8.74
CA VAL A 19 9.97 14.05 8.71
C VAL A 19 10.56 14.17 7.31
N LEU A 20 11.87 14.39 7.23
CA LEU A 20 12.64 14.31 6.00
C LEU A 20 13.41 12.99 6.02
N ILE A 21 13.26 12.22 4.94
CA ILE A 21 13.99 10.99 4.65
C ILE A 21 14.46 11.05 3.20
N ASP A 22 15.47 10.27 2.84
CA ASP A 22 15.84 10.12 1.43
C ASP A 22 14.73 9.42 0.65
N ILE A 23 14.65 9.77 -0.65
CA ILE A 23 13.57 9.31 -1.53
C ILE A 23 13.54 7.78 -1.65
N GLU A 24 14.70 7.13 -1.73
CA GLU A 24 14.79 5.67 -1.82
C GLU A 24 14.21 4.99 -0.57
N THR A 25 14.42 5.57 0.60
CA THR A 25 13.83 5.08 1.85
C THR A 25 12.33 5.30 1.88
N PHE A 26 11.83 6.44 1.37
CA PHE A 26 10.40 6.69 1.25
C PHE A 26 9.72 5.66 0.33
N GLU A 27 10.26 5.45 -0.87
CA GLU A 27 9.73 4.50 -1.84
C GLU A 27 9.69 3.06 -1.29
N LYS A 28 10.76 2.64 -0.59
CA LYS A 28 10.79 1.32 0.08
C LYS A 28 9.73 1.17 1.17
N LEU A 29 9.39 2.27 1.87
CA LEU A 29 8.32 2.25 2.87
C LEU A 29 6.96 2.11 2.19
N GLU A 30 6.71 2.82 1.09
CA GLU A 30 5.48 2.69 0.30
C GLU A 30 5.34 1.26 -0.24
N GLU A 31 6.36 0.75 -0.93
CA GLU A 31 6.36 -0.61 -1.48
C GLU A 31 6.07 -1.66 -0.40
N LEU A 32 6.70 -1.54 0.77
CA LEU A 32 6.47 -2.48 1.87
C LEU A 32 5.03 -2.44 2.38
N LEU A 33 4.45 -1.24 2.53
CA LEU A 33 3.08 -1.05 3.00
C LEU A 33 2.06 -1.55 1.97
N GLU A 34 2.28 -1.26 0.69
CA GLU A 34 1.45 -1.72 -0.42
C GLU A 34 1.49 -3.24 -0.56
N ASN A 35 2.69 -3.83 -0.56
CA ASN A 35 2.85 -5.28 -0.65
C ASN A 35 2.19 -5.99 0.54
N TYR A 36 2.31 -5.45 1.75
CA TYR A 36 1.63 -6.00 2.92
C TYR A 36 0.11 -5.90 2.80
N GLY A 37 -0.40 -4.73 2.39
CA GLY A 37 -1.84 -4.53 2.18
C GLY A 37 -2.41 -5.45 1.11
N LEU A 38 -1.72 -5.57 -0.03
CA LEU A 38 -2.09 -6.48 -1.11
C LEU A 38 -2.09 -7.93 -0.63
N GLY A 39 -1.06 -8.35 0.10
CA GLY A 39 -0.99 -9.69 0.67
C GLY A 39 -2.17 -9.98 1.59
N LYS A 40 -2.62 -9.00 2.39
CA LYS A 40 -3.83 -9.15 3.22
C LYS A 40 -5.11 -9.25 2.42
N TYR A 41 -5.29 -8.47 1.37
CA TYR A 41 -6.45 -8.63 0.49
C TYR A 41 -6.46 -9.99 -0.22
N MET A 42 -5.30 -10.54 -0.56
CA MET A 42 -5.20 -11.88 -1.13
C MET A 42 -5.55 -12.97 -0.11
N GLU A 43 -5.09 -12.84 1.14
CA GLU A 43 -5.48 -13.76 2.23
C GLU A 43 -7.00 -13.75 2.49
N GLU A 44 -7.66 -12.59 2.37
CA GLU A 44 -9.11 -12.46 2.60
C GLU A 44 -9.96 -13.24 1.59
N ILE A 45 -9.42 -13.51 0.39
CA ILE A 45 -10.12 -14.21 -0.69
C ILE A 45 -9.51 -15.58 -1.00
N ASP A 46 -8.63 -16.12 -0.14
CA ASP A 46 -7.90 -17.38 -0.40
C ASP A 46 -8.82 -18.59 -0.56
N ASP A 47 -9.98 -18.56 0.10
CA ASP A 47 -11.03 -19.59 -0.01
C ASP A 47 -11.98 -19.37 -1.20
N GLU A 48 -11.88 -18.25 -1.93
CA GLU A 48 -12.72 -17.97 -3.09
C GLU A 48 -12.18 -18.66 -4.35
N GLU A 49 -13.09 -19.16 -5.18
CA GLU A 49 -12.70 -19.83 -6.43
C GLU A 49 -12.24 -18.79 -7.46
N ALA A 50 -11.04 -18.98 -8.01
CA ALA A 50 -10.51 -18.11 -9.05
C ALA A 50 -11.31 -18.29 -10.35
N LEU A 51 -11.88 -17.17 -10.85
CA LEU A 51 -12.55 -17.15 -12.14
C LEU A 51 -11.57 -17.47 -13.28
N ASN A 52 -12.03 -18.24 -14.27
CA ASN A 52 -11.27 -18.36 -15.51
C ASN A 52 -11.33 -17.05 -16.31
N ILE A 53 -10.46 -16.91 -17.33
CA ILE A 53 -10.33 -15.66 -18.08
C ILE A 53 -11.61 -15.19 -18.77
N ASN A 54 -12.52 -16.10 -19.15
CA ASN A 54 -13.79 -15.73 -19.79
C ASN A 54 -14.78 -15.22 -18.75
N GLU A 55 -14.93 -15.95 -17.64
CA GLU A 55 -15.79 -15.56 -16.51
C GLU A 55 -15.35 -14.22 -15.90
N ALA A 56 -14.03 -14.01 -15.74
CA ALA A 56 -13.48 -12.77 -15.23
C ALA A 56 -13.81 -11.57 -16.14
N LYS A 57 -13.77 -11.74 -17.46
CA LYS A 57 -14.15 -10.68 -18.42
C LYS A 57 -15.64 -10.36 -18.36
N GLU A 58 -16.50 -11.38 -18.33
CA GLU A 58 -17.95 -11.21 -18.21
C GLU A 58 -18.33 -10.50 -16.90
N TYR A 59 -17.72 -10.92 -15.78
CA TYR A 59 -17.92 -10.31 -14.48
C TYR A 59 -17.48 -8.84 -14.47
N TYR A 60 -16.32 -8.53 -15.05
CA TYR A 60 -15.81 -7.16 -15.13
C TYR A 60 -16.69 -6.23 -15.98
N ASP A 61 -17.27 -6.74 -17.07
CA ASP A 61 -18.21 -5.98 -17.90
C ASP A 61 -19.54 -5.67 -17.19
N ILE A 62 -19.96 -6.52 -16.24
CA ILE A 62 -21.12 -6.26 -15.37
C ILE A 62 -20.78 -5.15 -14.37
N LEU A 63 -19.62 -5.22 -13.72
CA LEU A 63 -19.17 -4.22 -12.74
C LEU A 63 -19.10 -2.80 -13.34
N LYS A 64 -18.63 -2.66 -14.58
CA LYS A 64 -18.54 -1.37 -15.28
C LYS A 64 -19.88 -0.70 -15.59
N LYS A 65 -20.99 -1.46 -15.58
CA LYS A 65 -22.33 -0.97 -15.92
C LYS A 65 -23.09 -0.43 -14.70
N ASN A 66 -22.54 -0.61 -13.50
CA ASN A 66 -23.03 -0.04 -12.24
C ASN A 66 -22.24 1.21 -11.89
#